data_AF-A0A5E4IC07-F1
#
_entry.id   AF-A0A5E4IC07-F1
#
_cell.length_a   1.000
_cell.length_b   1.000
_cell.length_c   1.000
_cell.angle_alpha   90.00
_cell.angle_beta   90.00
_cell.angle_gamma   90.00
#
_symmetry.space_group_name_H-M   'P 1'
#
loop_
_entity.id
_entity.type
_entity.pdbx_description
1 polymer ?
#
loop_
_entity_poly.entity_id
_entity_poly.type
_entity_poly.pdbx_seq_one_letter_code
_entity_poly.pdbx_strand_id
1 'polypeptide(L)'
;MSKKHKNKNDKEQLDSAIEDSDEILNESENPETIEISKPEIQPLFKPGEILANAEFLENKVVVWNKEEANRIYSEKYFGKWVEEEKVSYLQLSLEEAMLLLDRGHIKVNYEGKPLAAQAFYEKCMAVDKEFPQKFTVYRDLRNRGYIVKSGFKFGTHFRVYDRGVNPYKAGTKETKEHTKYNVHAYPENHTLTPQEWSRYVRLSHNIRATALMAIVDEEGDVTYYKIIRTKP
;
A
#
# COMPACT_ATOMS: atom_id res chain seq x y z
N MET A 1 -27.87 -45.67 24.78
CA MET A 1 -26.79 -45.89 25.75
C MET A 1 -25.47 -45.80 24.98
N SER A 2 -24.73 -44.67 25.07
CA SER A 2 -23.56 -44.44 25.96
C SER A 2 -22.40 -45.43 25.63
N LYS A 3 -21.15 -45.06 25.31
CA LYS A 3 -20.26 -43.95 25.72
C LYS A 3 -19.21 -43.71 24.61
N LYS A 4 -18.92 -42.47 24.21
CA LYS A 4 -17.74 -41.67 24.64
C LYS A 4 -16.45 -42.50 24.79
N HIS A 5 -15.62 -42.58 23.75
CA HIS A 5 -14.19 -42.95 23.81
C HIS A 5 -13.47 -42.33 22.60
N LYS A 6 -13.26 -41.02 22.64
CA LYS A 6 -12.38 -40.21 21.78
C LYS A 6 -12.56 -38.79 22.33
N ASN A 7 -11.68 -38.33 23.22
CA ASN A 7 -11.62 -36.91 23.67
C ASN A 7 -10.60 -36.61 24.77
N LYS A 8 -9.58 -37.47 25.01
CA LYS A 8 -8.54 -37.15 25.99
C LYS A 8 -7.21 -36.78 25.31
N ASN A 9 -6.68 -37.64 24.44
CA ASN A 9 -5.45 -37.34 23.69
C ASN A 9 -5.57 -36.14 22.75
N ASP A 10 -6.68 -35.99 22.03
CA ASP A 10 -6.85 -34.87 21.08
C ASP A 10 -6.98 -33.52 21.81
N LYS A 11 -7.47 -33.54 23.07
CA LYS A 11 -7.63 -32.34 23.88
C LYS A 11 -6.31 -31.96 24.56
N GLU A 12 -5.57 -32.94 25.08
CA GLU A 12 -4.22 -32.74 25.64
C GLU A 12 -3.22 -32.26 24.56
N GLN A 13 -3.35 -32.72 23.31
CA GLN A 13 -2.55 -32.21 22.18
C GLN A 13 -2.95 -30.81 21.71
N LEU A 14 -4.24 -30.46 21.83
CA LEU A 14 -4.72 -29.11 21.52
C LEU A 14 -4.29 -28.13 22.61
N ASP A 15 -4.44 -28.53 23.87
CA ASP A 15 -4.08 -27.74 25.05
C ASP A 15 -2.55 -27.54 25.10
N SER A 16 -1.74 -28.56 24.77
CA SER A 16 -0.27 -28.40 24.67
C SER A 16 0.15 -27.50 23.50
N ALA A 17 -0.54 -27.57 22.36
CA ALA A 17 -0.26 -26.69 21.22
C ALA A 17 -0.67 -25.23 21.48
N ILE A 18 -1.67 -25.01 22.33
CA ILE A 18 -2.08 -23.69 22.81
C ILE A 18 -1.07 -23.16 23.84
N GLU A 19 -0.66 -23.98 24.80
CA GLU A 19 0.38 -23.63 25.79
C GLU A 19 1.72 -23.33 25.10
N ASP A 20 2.16 -24.15 24.14
CA ASP A 20 3.36 -23.89 23.33
C ASP A 20 3.21 -22.59 22.52
N SER A 21 2.00 -22.25 22.04
CA SER A 21 1.76 -20.99 21.31
C SER A 21 1.78 -19.77 22.22
N ASP A 22 1.30 -19.90 23.46
CA ASP A 22 1.31 -18.85 24.48
C ASP A 22 2.73 -18.65 25.05
N GLU A 23 3.55 -19.71 25.14
CA GLU A 23 4.98 -19.61 25.48
C GLU A 23 5.80 -18.93 24.38
N ILE A 24 5.54 -19.23 23.09
CA ILE A 24 6.20 -18.54 21.96
C ILE A 24 5.84 -17.05 21.89
N LEU A 25 4.63 -16.67 22.33
CA LEU A 25 4.19 -15.27 22.38
C LEU A 25 4.81 -14.49 23.55
N ASN A 26 5.20 -15.16 24.64
CA ASN A 26 5.77 -14.51 25.82
C ASN A 26 7.29 -14.27 25.75
N GLU A 27 8.00 -14.87 24.79
CA GLU A 27 9.43 -14.60 24.57
C GLU A 27 9.71 -13.57 23.47
N SER A 28 8.68 -13.01 22.82
CA SER A 28 8.91 -12.00 21.78
C SER A 28 9.34 -10.67 22.40
N GLU A 29 10.61 -10.30 22.19
CA GLU A 29 11.08 -8.92 22.28
C GLU A 29 10.02 -7.98 21.67
N ASN A 30 9.76 -6.87 22.35
CA ASN A 30 8.82 -5.83 21.93
C ASN A 30 8.92 -5.57 20.41
N PRO A 31 7.82 -5.56 19.63
CA PRO A 31 7.90 -5.50 18.17
C PRO A 31 8.73 -4.30 17.72
N GLU A 32 9.72 -4.55 16.85
CA GLU A 32 10.65 -3.53 16.35
C GLU A 32 9.88 -2.49 15.50
N THR A 33 9.49 -1.40 16.15
CA THR A 33 8.84 -0.25 15.50
C THR A 33 9.89 0.49 14.69
N ILE A 34 9.59 0.82 13.43
CA ILE A 34 10.48 1.67 12.64
C ILE A 34 9.93 3.09 12.65
N GLU A 35 10.76 4.02 13.11
CA GLU A 35 10.56 5.41 12.77
C GLU A 35 10.90 5.64 11.29
N ILE A 36 9.89 5.57 10.42
CA ILE A 36 10.05 6.11 9.08
C ILE A 36 10.23 7.62 9.24
N SER A 37 11.41 8.13 8.88
CA SER A 37 11.69 9.58 8.93
C SER A 37 10.50 10.39 8.40
N LYS A 38 10.02 11.34 9.20
CA LYS A 38 9.00 12.34 8.84
C LYS A 38 9.72 13.62 8.42
N PRO A 39 10.36 13.68 7.23
CA PRO A 39 10.93 14.93 6.76
C PRO A 39 9.82 15.96 6.61
N GLU A 40 10.20 17.23 6.59
CA GLU A 40 9.30 18.31 6.21
C GLU A 40 8.61 17.94 4.89
N ILE A 41 7.27 18.08 4.84
CA ILE A 41 6.47 17.65 3.70
C ILE A 41 6.91 18.46 2.48
N GLN A 42 7.57 17.80 1.54
CA GLN A 42 7.95 18.46 0.30
C GLN A 42 6.72 18.50 -0.63
N PRO A 43 6.40 19.67 -1.22
CA PRO A 43 5.32 19.77 -2.17
C PRO A 43 5.60 18.86 -3.38
N LEU A 44 4.63 18.01 -3.74
CA LEU A 44 4.79 17.07 -4.86
C LEU A 44 4.88 17.82 -6.19
N PHE A 45 4.10 18.88 -6.35
CA PHE A 45 4.14 19.83 -7.47
C PHE A 45 3.91 21.24 -6.94
N LYS A 46 3.98 22.25 -7.82
CA LYS A 46 3.64 23.63 -7.47
C LYS A 46 2.18 23.70 -7.00
N PRO A 47 1.88 24.29 -5.82
CA PRO A 47 0.52 24.42 -5.32
C PRO A 47 -0.40 25.14 -6.33
N GLY A 48 -1.61 24.62 -6.55
CA GLY A 48 -2.62 25.24 -7.41
C GLY A 48 -2.43 25.05 -8.92
N GLU A 49 -1.38 24.35 -9.36
CA GLU A 49 -1.19 24.00 -10.78
C GLU A 49 -2.00 22.76 -11.14
N ILE A 50 -2.99 22.91 -12.02
CA ILE A 50 -3.71 21.80 -12.65
C ILE A 50 -2.86 21.24 -13.78
N LEU A 51 -2.42 19.99 -13.63
CA LEU A 51 -1.52 19.30 -14.54
C LEU A 51 -2.27 18.50 -15.62
N ALA A 52 -3.45 17.96 -15.29
CA ALA A 52 -4.21 17.11 -16.20
C ALA A 52 -5.72 17.09 -15.95
N ASN A 53 -6.46 16.73 -17.00
CA ASN A 53 -7.83 16.24 -16.91
C ASN A 53 -7.84 14.72 -16.98
N ALA A 54 -8.55 14.11 -16.04
CA ALA A 54 -8.64 12.67 -15.91
C ALA A 54 -10.10 12.22 -15.91
N GLU A 55 -10.33 10.97 -16.29
CA GLU A 55 -11.65 10.35 -16.34
C GLU A 55 -11.70 9.14 -15.42
N PHE A 56 -12.71 9.07 -14.57
CA PHE A 56 -12.96 7.92 -13.71
C PHE A 56 -13.81 6.89 -14.44
N LEU A 57 -13.24 5.69 -14.62
CA LEU A 57 -13.84 4.58 -15.36
C LEU A 57 -13.84 3.34 -14.46
N GLU A 58 -15.02 2.95 -13.98
CA GLU A 58 -15.24 1.78 -13.10
C GLU A 58 -14.36 1.78 -11.83
N ASN A 59 -13.13 1.31 -11.94
CA ASN A 59 -12.16 1.15 -10.86
C ASN A 59 -10.79 1.79 -11.16
N LYS A 60 -10.67 2.57 -12.23
CA LYS A 60 -9.42 3.23 -12.64
C LYS A 60 -9.65 4.67 -13.04
N VAL A 61 -8.60 5.49 -12.93
CA VAL A 61 -8.60 6.87 -13.42
C VAL A 61 -7.63 6.98 -14.58
N VAL A 62 -8.07 7.57 -15.69
CA VAL A 62 -7.31 7.63 -16.93
C VAL A 62 -7.04 9.07 -17.32
N VAL A 63 -5.79 9.36 -17.68
CA VAL A 63 -5.38 10.61 -18.34
C VAL A 63 -5.07 10.28 -19.80
N TRP A 64 -5.93 10.75 -20.70
CA TRP A 64 -5.85 10.47 -22.14
C TRP A 64 -4.83 11.35 -22.86
N ASN A 65 -4.71 12.62 -22.46
CA ASN A 65 -3.77 13.54 -23.10
C ASN A 65 -2.32 13.17 -22.71
N LYS A 66 -1.47 12.94 -23.71
CA LYS A 66 -0.11 12.44 -23.51
C LYS A 66 0.80 13.48 -22.85
N GLU A 67 0.65 14.76 -23.18
CA GLU A 67 1.44 15.84 -22.60
C GLU A 67 1.12 16.04 -21.12
N GLU A 68 -0.17 16.07 -20.77
CA GLU A 68 -0.68 16.14 -19.40
C GLU A 68 -0.25 14.92 -18.57
N ALA A 69 -0.40 13.71 -19.13
CA ALA A 69 0.07 12.48 -18.52
C ALA A 69 1.59 12.51 -18.23
N ASN A 70 2.39 13.03 -19.14
CA ASN A 70 3.83 13.15 -18.94
C ASN A 70 4.20 14.08 -17.78
N ARG A 71 3.46 15.18 -17.55
CA ARG A 71 3.69 16.09 -16.40
C ARG A 71 3.53 15.38 -15.06
N ILE A 72 2.60 14.43 -14.99
CA ILE A 72 2.31 13.64 -13.80
C ILE A 72 3.32 12.49 -13.63
N TYR A 73 3.72 11.85 -14.73
CA TYR A 73 4.55 10.65 -14.70
C TYR A 73 6.05 10.92 -14.54
N SER A 74 6.62 11.89 -15.27
CA SER A 74 8.06 11.98 -15.56
C SER A 74 8.97 12.09 -14.32
N GLU A 75 8.63 12.98 -13.38
CA GLU A 75 9.48 13.24 -12.20
C GLU A 75 8.98 12.54 -10.93
N LYS A 76 7.67 12.36 -10.82
CA LYS A 76 7.01 11.90 -9.58
C LYS A 76 6.47 10.47 -9.69
N TYR A 77 6.63 9.85 -10.87
CA TYR A 77 6.25 8.48 -11.14
C TYR A 77 4.84 8.18 -10.65
N PHE A 78 3.84 8.96 -11.04
CA PHE A 78 2.44 8.65 -10.78
C PHE A 78 1.86 7.86 -11.96
N GLY A 79 1.07 6.83 -11.68
CA GLY A 79 0.42 6.01 -12.69
C GLY A 79 1.32 4.97 -13.34
N LYS A 80 0.74 4.35 -14.36
CA LYS A 80 1.38 3.38 -15.25
C LYS A 80 0.90 3.67 -16.67
N TRP A 81 1.83 3.77 -17.61
CA TRP A 81 1.51 3.82 -19.02
C TRP A 81 0.86 2.51 -19.47
N VAL A 82 -0.25 2.63 -20.17
CA VAL A 82 -0.94 1.54 -20.85
C VAL A 82 -0.93 1.86 -22.34
N GLU A 83 -0.48 0.90 -23.13
CA GLU A 83 -0.43 0.97 -24.58
C GLU A 83 -1.32 -0.15 -25.14
N GLU A 84 -2.39 0.24 -25.84
CA GLU A 84 -3.34 -0.66 -26.48
C GLU A 84 -3.45 -0.26 -27.94
N GLU A 85 -3.01 -1.11 -28.87
CA GLU A 85 -2.99 -0.91 -30.34
C GLU A 85 -2.77 0.53 -30.85
N LYS A 86 -3.79 1.38 -30.80
CA LYS A 86 -3.81 2.75 -31.33
C LYS A 86 -3.90 3.85 -30.26
N VAL A 87 -3.98 3.50 -28.98
CA VAL A 87 -4.17 4.43 -27.87
C VAL A 87 -3.10 4.18 -26.80
N SER A 88 -2.50 5.27 -26.33
CA SER A 88 -1.61 5.27 -25.18
C SER A 88 -2.15 6.25 -24.16
N TYR A 89 -2.29 5.79 -22.92
CA TYR A 89 -2.85 6.59 -21.83
C TYR A 89 -2.14 6.29 -20.52
N LEU A 90 -2.21 7.24 -19.59
CA LEU A 90 -1.72 7.04 -18.24
C LEU A 90 -2.87 6.57 -17.35
N GLN A 91 -2.72 5.38 -16.78
CA GLN A 91 -3.65 4.85 -15.79
C GLN A 91 -3.14 5.15 -14.39
N LEU A 92 -3.93 5.84 -13.58
CA LEU A 92 -3.71 6.09 -12.16
C LEU A 92 -4.46 5.04 -11.32
N SER A 93 -3.87 4.62 -10.21
CA SER A 93 -4.64 3.95 -9.15
C SER A 93 -5.60 4.93 -8.47
N LEU A 94 -6.57 4.41 -7.70
CA LEU A 94 -7.50 5.24 -6.95
C LEU A 94 -6.79 6.13 -5.94
N GLU A 95 -5.76 5.60 -5.26
CA GLU A 95 -4.97 6.34 -4.27
C GLU A 95 -4.11 7.43 -4.93
N GLU A 96 -3.50 7.10 -6.08
CA GLU A 96 -2.75 8.06 -6.90
C GLU A 96 -3.65 9.22 -7.35
N ALA A 97 -4.82 8.91 -7.91
CA ALA A 97 -5.77 9.90 -8.39
C ALA A 97 -6.35 10.74 -7.25
N MET A 98 -6.71 10.12 -6.12
CA MET A 98 -7.26 10.82 -4.96
C MET A 98 -6.24 11.82 -4.42
N LEU A 99 -4.96 11.43 -4.30
CA LEU A 99 -3.92 12.33 -3.80
C LEU A 99 -3.71 13.53 -4.73
N LEU A 100 -3.74 13.31 -6.05
CA LEU A 100 -3.58 14.37 -7.04
C LEU A 100 -4.79 15.30 -7.07
N LEU A 101 -6.01 14.75 -6.95
CA LEU A 101 -7.26 15.51 -6.92
C LEU A 101 -7.36 16.37 -5.65
N ASP A 102 -7.07 15.78 -4.49
CA ASP A 102 -7.09 16.46 -3.18
C ASP A 102 -6.14 17.66 -3.14
N ARG A 103 -5.00 17.56 -3.84
CA ARG A 103 -4.02 18.65 -3.97
C ARG A 103 -4.31 19.63 -5.11
N GLY A 104 -5.39 19.43 -5.86
CA GLY A 104 -5.78 20.27 -6.99
C GLY A 104 -4.86 20.14 -8.22
N HIS A 105 -4.10 19.03 -8.33
CA HIS A 105 -3.21 18.79 -9.47
C HIS A 105 -3.89 18.13 -10.65
N ILE A 106 -5.05 17.50 -10.45
CA ILE A 106 -5.87 16.98 -11.55
C ILE A 106 -7.33 17.37 -11.35
N LYS A 107 -8.08 17.37 -12.44
CA LYS A 107 -9.54 17.31 -12.41
C LYS A 107 -9.98 15.90 -12.77
N VAL A 108 -10.88 15.31 -11.99
CA VAL A 108 -11.48 14.01 -12.31
C VAL A 108 -12.89 14.24 -12.79
N ASN A 109 -13.22 13.71 -13.98
CA ASN A 109 -14.57 13.69 -14.51
C ASN A 109 -15.16 12.28 -14.38
N TYR A 110 -16.46 12.20 -14.17
CA TYR A 110 -17.24 10.97 -14.19
C TYR A 110 -18.48 11.19 -15.05
N GLU A 111 -18.69 10.34 -16.06
CA GLU A 111 -19.79 10.47 -17.03
C GLU A 111 -19.86 11.88 -17.66
N GLY A 112 -18.69 12.43 -18.01
CA GLY A 112 -18.56 13.75 -18.62
C GLY A 112 -18.75 14.95 -17.68
N LYS A 113 -18.93 14.75 -16.37
CA LYS A 113 -19.10 15.84 -15.39
C LYS A 113 -17.94 15.89 -14.39
N PRO A 114 -17.50 17.10 -13.96
CA PRO A 114 -16.51 17.23 -12.90
C PRO A 114 -16.97 16.58 -11.60
N LEU A 115 -16.06 15.85 -10.96
CA LEU A 115 -16.31 15.15 -9.72
C LEU A 115 -15.53 15.82 -8.59
N ALA A 116 -16.23 16.24 -7.54
CA ALA A 116 -15.61 16.81 -6.34
C ALA A 116 -14.81 15.74 -5.58
N ALA A 117 -13.76 16.16 -4.86
CA ALA A 117 -12.88 15.26 -4.12
C ALA A 117 -13.64 14.33 -3.14
N GLN A 118 -14.60 14.88 -2.39
CA GLN A 118 -15.43 14.09 -1.47
C GLN A 118 -16.26 13.02 -2.20
N ALA A 119 -16.92 13.39 -3.30
CA ALA A 119 -17.71 12.45 -4.09
C ALA A 119 -16.83 11.38 -4.77
N PHE A 120 -15.60 11.75 -5.16
CA PHE A 120 -14.62 10.79 -5.65
C PHE A 120 -14.16 9.82 -4.56
N TYR A 121 -13.88 10.31 -3.35
CA TYR A 121 -13.53 9.48 -2.21
C TYR A 121 -14.61 8.43 -1.90
N GLU A 122 -15.89 8.82 -1.91
CA GLU A 122 -17.03 7.91 -1.73
C GLU A 122 -17.10 6.84 -2.82
N LYS A 123 -16.84 7.20 -4.08
CA LYS A 123 -16.76 6.23 -5.19
C LYS A 123 -15.59 5.27 -5.00
N CYS A 124 -14.43 5.74 -4.56
CA CYS A 124 -13.29 4.89 -4.28
C CYS A 124 -13.60 3.86 -3.17
N MET A 125 -14.25 4.27 -2.07
CA MET A 125 -14.69 3.35 -1.02
C MET A 125 -15.71 2.31 -1.51
N ALA A 126 -16.59 2.69 -2.45
CA ALA A 126 -17.54 1.76 -3.03
C ALA A 126 -16.87 0.67 -3.87
N VAL A 127 -15.71 0.98 -4.48
CA VAL A 127 -14.91 0.05 -5.30
C VAL A 127 -13.98 -0.81 -4.44
N ASP A 128 -13.33 -0.22 -3.44
CA ASP A 128 -12.35 -0.87 -2.59
C ASP A 128 -12.63 -0.55 -1.11
N LYS A 129 -13.06 -1.57 -0.36
CA LYS A 129 -13.40 -1.45 1.06
C LYS A 129 -12.20 -1.08 1.94
N GLU A 130 -10.99 -1.41 1.50
CA GLU A 130 -9.74 -1.09 2.20
C GLU A 130 -9.18 0.27 1.76
N PHE A 131 -9.87 0.98 0.87
CA PHE A 131 -9.43 2.27 0.34
C PHE A 131 -9.08 3.29 1.43
N PRO A 132 -9.85 3.45 2.54
CA PRO A 132 -9.48 4.40 3.59
C PRO A 132 -8.08 4.15 4.14
N GLN A 133 -7.76 2.90 4.51
CA GLN A 133 -6.45 2.54 5.05
C GLN A 133 -5.35 2.65 3.98
N LYS A 134 -5.61 2.15 2.76
CA LYS A 134 -4.69 2.25 1.63
C LYS A 134 -4.34 3.71 1.32
N PHE A 135 -5.35 4.57 1.24
CA PHE A 135 -5.15 5.99 0.91
C PHE A 135 -4.41 6.74 2.02
N THR A 136 -4.74 6.51 3.29
CA THR A 136 -4.03 7.15 4.41
C THR A 136 -2.55 6.80 4.40
N VAL A 137 -2.21 5.51 4.25
CA VAL A 137 -0.81 5.04 4.14
C VAL A 137 -0.12 5.57 2.87
N TYR A 138 -0.83 5.56 1.74
CA TYR A 138 -0.31 6.08 0.48
C TYR A 138 0.04 7.57 0.61
N ARG A 139 -0.88 8.38 1.14
CA ARG A 139 -0.71 9.82 1.36
C ARG A 139 0.47 10.10 2.28
N ASP A 140 0.57 9.39 3.40
CA ASP A 140 1.67 9.53 4.36
C ASP A 140 3.04 9.24 3.71
N LEU A 141 3.18 8.09 3.04
CA LEU A 141 4.44 7.73 2.37
C LEU A 141 4.83 8.72 1.26
N ARG A 142 3.85 9.20 0.47
CA ARG A 142 4.09 10.22 -0.57
C ARG A 142 4.46 11.57 0.03
N ASN A 143 3.86 11.96 1.16
CA ASN A 143 4.24 13.16 1.91
C ASN A 143 5.68 13.09 2.41
N ARG A 144 6.12 11.90 2.83
CA ARG A 144 7.50 11.64 3.24
C ARG A 144 8.47 11.51 2.05
N GLY A 145 8.03 11.79 0.81
CA GLY A 145 8.87 11.84 -0.39
C GLY A 145 9.19 10.49 -1.01
N TYR A 146 8.60 9.40 -0.53
CA TYR A 146 8.83 8.07 -1.13
C TYR A 146 8.06 7.92 -2.44
N ILE A 147 8.57 7.05 -3.32
CA ILE A 147 7.84 6.62 -4.50
C ILE A 147 7.05 5.36 -4.13
N VAL A 148 5.73 5.47 -4.17
CA VAL A 148 4.81 4.39 -3.81
C VAL A 148 4.17 3.83 -5.06
N LYS A 149 4.22 2.50 -5.22
CA LYS A 149 3.61 1.76 -6.34
C LYS A 149 2.81 0.57 -5.85
N SER A 150 1.94 0.04 -6.70
CA SER A 150 1.16 -1.15 -6.37
C SER A 150 2.06 -2.34 -5.97
N GLY A 151 1.77 -2.89 -4.80
CA GLY A 151 2.35 -4.10 -4.24
C GLY A 151 1.61 -5.38 -4.66
N PHE A 152 0.57 -5.29 -5.50
CA PHE A 152 -0.33 -6.41 -5.82
C PHE A 152 0.41 -7.69 -6.27
N LYS A 153 1.46 -7.55 -7.10
CA LYS A 153 2.30 -8.68 -7.56
C LYS A 153 3.06 -9.39 -6.42
N PHE A 154 3.18 -8.76 -5.26
CA PHE A 154 3.89 -9.22 -4.08
C PHE A 154 2.93 -9.48 -2.90
N GLY A 155 1.62 -9.52 -3.16
CA GLY A 155 0.57 -9.81 -2.18
C GLY A 155 0.44 -8.78 -1.06
N THR A 156 0.81 -7.54 -1.35
CA THR A 156 0.75 -6.38 -0.45
C THR A 156 0.07 -5.20 -1.14
N HIS A 157 -0.28 -4.16 -0.36
CA HIS A 157 -0.88 -2.96 -0.94
C HIS A 157 0.15 -2.16 -1.73
N PHE A 158 1.33 -1.95 -1.16
CA PHE A 158 2.34 -1.09 -1.77
C PHE A 158 3.73 -1.72 -1.78
N ARG A 159 4.47 -1.36 -2.82
CA ARG A 159 5.93 -1.40 -2.84
C ARG A 159 6.45 0.03 -2.84
N VAL A 160 7.47 0.28 -2.03
CA VAL A 160 7.99 1.61 -1.78
C VAL A 160 9.45 1.65 -2.16
N TYR A 161 9.83 2.64 -2.96
CA TYR A 161 11.21 2.92 -3.34
C TYR A 161 11.73 4.10 -2.55
N ASP A 162 13.06 4.17 -2.40
CA ASP A 162 13.69 5.27 -1.68
C ASP A 162 13.50 6.62 -2.39
N ARG A 163 13.84 7.69 -1.70
CA ARG A 163 13.75 9.05 -2.23
C ARG A 163 14.80 9.27 -3.32
N GLY A 164 14.43 10.02 -4.37
CA GLY A 164 15.37 10.46 -5.41
C GLY A 164 15.92 9.34 -6.30
N VAL A 165 15.30 8.16 -6.30
CA VAL A 165 15.70 7.04 -7.16
C VAL A 165 14.79 6.93 -8.38
N ASN A 166 15.28 6.34 -9.46
CA ASN A 166 14.46 6.00 -10.61
C ASN A 166 14.04 4.50 -10.54
N PRO A 167 12.78 4.18 -10.19
CA PRO A 167 12.32 2.80 -10.06
C PRO A 167 12.30 2.04 -11.40
N TYR A 168 12.33 2.76 -12.52
CA TYR A 168 12.26 2.21 -13.88
C TYR A 168 13.58 2.32 -14.65
N LYS A 169 14.70 2.58 -13.95
CA LYS A 169 16.03 2.60 -14.58
C LYS A 169 16.28 1.31 -15.36
N ALA A 170 16.69 1.47 -16.62
CA ALA A 170 17.10 0.39 -17.50
C ALA A 170 18.55 -0.03 -17.21
N GLY A 171 18.86 -1.32 -17.31
CA GLY A 171 20.19 -1.88 -17.04
C GLY A 171 20.39 -2.28 -15.57
N THR A 172 21.65 -2.26 -15.12
CA THR A 172 22.03 -2.68 -13.76
C THR A 172 21.48 -1.68 -12.73
N LYS A 173 20.61 -2.18 -11.86
CA LYS A 173 20.06 -1.41 -10.74
C LYS A 173 21.00 -1.46 -9.55
N GLU A 174 21.20 -0.32 -8.91
CA GLU A 174 21.82 -0.24 -7.61
C GLU A 174 20.83 -0.70 -6.53
N THR A 175 21.32 -1.15 -5.37
CA THR A 175 20.48 -1.62 -4.25
C THR A 175 19.38 -0.61 -3.87
N LYS A 176 19.70 0.69 -3.90
CA LYS A 176 18.75 1.78 -3.58
C LYS A 176 17.59 1.92 -4.60
N GLU A 177 17.75 1.41 -5.81
CA GLU A 177 16.77 1.50 -6.91
C GLU A 177 15.79 0.31 -6.92
N HIS A 178 16.01 -0.66 -6.02
CA HIS A 178 15.07 -1.74 -5.74
C HIS A 178 14.00 -1.29 -4.73
N THR A 179 12.96 -2.11 -4.59
CA THR A 179 11.95 -1.94 -3.56
C THR A 179 12.61 -1.94 -2.18
N LYS A 180 12.48 -0.86 -1.44
CA LYS A 180 12.97 -0.71 -0.07
C LYS A 180 12.01 -1.37 0.92
N TYR A 181 10.72 -1.05 0.79
CA TYR A 181 9.67 -1.56 1.66
C TYR A 181 8.55 -2.23 0.87
N ASN A 182 8.04 -3.32 1.43
CA ASN A 182 6.80 -3.95 1.02
C ASN A 182 5.76 -3.66 2.11
N VAL A 183 4.76 -2.83 1.81
CA VAL A 183 3.87 -2.25 2.83
C VAL A 183 2.46 -2.82 2.69
N HIS A 184 1.89 -3.28 3.79
CA HIS A 184 0.49 -3.64 3.89
C HIS A 184 -0.20 -2.75 4.93
N ALA A 185 -1.36 -2.20 4.57
CA ALA A 185 -2.10 -1.26 5.40
C ALA A 185 -3.22 -2.00 6.12
N TYR A 186 -3.34 -1.80 7.44
CA TYR A 186 -4.37 -2.40 8.27
C TYR A 186 -5.02 -1.33 9.15
N PRO A 187 -6.33 -1.44 9.45
CA PRO A 187 -6.91 -0.69 10.55
C PRO A 187 -6.39 -1.23 11.89
N GLU A 188 -6.35 -0.38 12.91
CA GLU A 188 -5.88 -0.73 14.26
C GLU A 188 -6.59 -1.93 14.89
N ASN A 189 -7.88 -2.10 14.60
CA ASN A 189 -8.69 -3.20 15.11
C ASN A 189 -8.60 -4.50 14.28
N HIS A 190 -7.69 -4.59 13.31
CA HIS A 190 -7.56 -5.80 12.49
C HIS A 190 -6.87 -6.94 13.24
N THR A 191 -7.51 -8.11 13.26
CA THR A 191 -6.91 -9.34 13.80
C THR A 191 -6.30 -10.17 12.68
N LEU A 192 -4.99 -10.38 12.75
CA LEU A 192 -4.25 -11.20 11.79
C LEU A 192 -4.16 -12.66 12.24
N THR A 193 -4.47 -13.58 11.34
CA THR A 193 -4.23 -15.01 11.54
C THR A 193 -2.75 -15.36 11.39
N PRO A 194 -2.24 -16.44 12.04
CA PRO A 194 -0.86 -16.90 11.85
C PRO A 194 -0.50 -17.17 10.38
N GLN A 195 -1.48 -17.60 9.57
CA GLN A 195 -1.30 -17.84 8.14
C GLN A 195 -1.06 -16.54 7.36
N GLU A 196 -1.77 -15.46 7.70
CA GLU A 196 -1.57 -14.14 7.09
C GLU A 196 -0.20 -13.57 7.44
N TRP A 197 0.22 -13.68 8.70
CA TRP A 197 1.56 -13.33 9.15
C TRP A 197 2.64 -14.07 8.34
N SER A 198 2.54 -15.40 8.29
CA SER A 198 3.50 -16.24 7.58
C SER A 198 3.56 -15.92 6.07
N ARG A 199 2.39 -15.72 5.44
CA ARG A 199 2.29 -15.33 4.02
C ARG A 199 2.99 -14.00 3.78
N TYR A 200 2.69 -12.99 4.59
CA TYR A 200 3.20 -11.64 4.43
C TYR A 200 4.74 -11.57 4.53
N VAL A 201 5.29 -12.23 5.55
CA VAL A 201 6.74 -12.31 5.77
C VAL A 201 7.44 -13.05 4.64
N ARG A 202 6.90 -14.19 4.21
CA ARG A 202 7.46 -15.00 3.12
C ARG A 202 7.49 -14.23 1.81
N LEU A 203 6.41 -13.52 1.46
CA LEU A 203 6.33 -12.75 0.21
C LEU A 203 7.34 -11.61 0.18
N SER A 204 7.52 -10.90 1.29
CA SER A 204 8.47 -9.78 1.38
C SER A 204 9.94 -10.24 1.32
N HIS A 205 10.25 -11.38 1.96
CA HIS A 205 11.60 -11.95 1.92
C HIS A 205 12.02 -12.36 0.50
N ASN A 206 11.09 -12.85 -0.34
CA ASN A 206 11.40 -13.25 -1.72
C ASN A 206 11.93 -12.11 -2.60
N ILE A 207 11.53 -10.87 -2.32
CA ILE A 207 11.94 -9.70 -3.09
C ILE A 207 13.06 -8.90 -2.42
N ARG A 208 13.63 -9.42 -1.32
CA ARG A 208 14.65 -8.75 -0.49
C ARG A 208 14.24 -7.34 -0.03
N ALA A 209 12.93 -7.10 0.10
CA ALA A 209 12.39 -5.86 0.63
C ALA A 209 12.05 -6.04 2.11
N THR A 210 12.15 -4.95 2.87
CA THR A 210 11.72 -4.97 4.28
C THR A 210 10.20 -5.00 4.35
N ALA A 211 9.65 -5.97 5.09
CA ALA A 211 8.21 -6.09 5.31
C ALA A 211 7.78 -5.04 6.35
N LEU A 212 6.93 -4.08 5.96
CA LEU A 212 6.32 -3.11 6.86
C LEU A 212 4.80 -3.26 6.97
N MET A 213 4.34 -3.45 8.19
CA MET A 213 2.94 -3.35 8.54
C MET A 213 2.63 -1.90 8.90
N ALA A 214 1.70 -1.28 8.17
CA ALA A 214 1.24 0.08 8.42
C ALA A 214 -0.12 0.02 9.12
N ILE A 215 -0.15 0.37 10.40
CA ILE A 215 -1.37 0.44 11.19
C ILE A 215 -1.92 1.85 11.12
N VAL A 216 -3.18 1.96 10.72
CA VAL A 216 -3.93 3.21 10.65
C VAL A 216 -4.91 3.25 11.81
N ASP A 217 -4.76 4.25 12.69
CA ASP A 217 -5.68 4.49 13.79
C ASP A 217 -6.93 5.27 13.34
N GLU A 218 -7.84 5.50 14.30
CA GLU A 218 -9.09 6.22 14.05
C GLU A 218 -8.89 7.72 13.76
N GLU A 219 -7.77 8.30 14.17
CA GLU A 219 -7.41 9.70 13.91
C GLU A 219 -6.76 9.89 12.53
N GLY A 220 -6.41 8.79 11.85
CA GLY A 220 -5.78 8.77 10.54
C GLY A 220 -4.25 8.91 10.59
N ASP A 221 -3.67 8.67 11.77
CA ASP A 221 -2.23 8.56 11.97
C ASP A 221 -1.74 7.15 11.59
N VAL A 222 -0.48 7.08 11.16
CA VAL A 222 0.11 5.83 10.64
C VAL A 222 1.35 5.44 11.43
N THR A 223 1.28 4.24 12.02
CA THR A 223 2.41 3.59 12.71
C THR A 223 2.94 2.43 11.88
N TYR A 224 4.27 2.35 11.73
CA TYR A 224 4.92 1.33 10.90
C TYR A 224 5.73 0.34 11.74
N TYR A 225 5.37 -0.93 11.65
CA TYR A 225 6.09 -2.03 12.30
C TYR A 225 6.90 -2.83 11.29
N LYS A 226 8.17 -3.09 11.62
CA LYS A 226 9.01 -4.02 10.85
C LYS A 226 8.61 -5.44 11.20
N ILE A 227 8.45 -6.28 10.19
CA ILE A 227 8.25 -7.70 10.43
C ILE A 227 9.46 -8.46 9.89
N ILE A 228 10.17 -9.12 10.80
CA ILE A 228 11.36 -9.92 10.50
C ILE A 228 11.08 -11.40 10.76
N ARG A 229 11.57 -12.26 9.87
CA ARG A 229 11.67 -13.69 10.15
C ARG A 229 12.98 -13.94 10.88
N THR A 230 12.89 -14.32 12.15
CA THR A 230 14.03 -14.88 12.88
C THR A 230 14.15 -16.37 12.56
N LYS A 231 15.40 -16.85 12.50
CA LYS A 231 15.65 -18.29 12.61
C LYS A 231 15.78 -18.59 14.11
N PRO A 232 15.15 -19.66 14.62
CA PRO A 232 15.44 -20.12 15.97
C PRO A 232 16.91 -20.53 16.10
#